data_AF-A0A2V8PKM5-F1
#
_entry.id   AF-A0A2V8PKM5-F1
#
_cell.length_a   1.000
_cell.length_b   1.000
_cell.length_c   1.000
_cell.angle_alpha   90.00
_cell.angle_beta   90.00
_cell.angle_gamma   90.00
#
_symmetry.space_group_name_H-M   'P 1'
#
loop_
_entity.id
_entity.type
_entity.pdbx_description
1 polymer ?
#
loop_
_entity_poly.entity_id
_entity_poly.type
_entity_poly.pdbx_seq_one_letter_code
_entity_poly.pdbx_strand_id
1 'polypeptide(L)' 'FSMAAIYAELGRKDEAFAWLEKAYRERSPGFVDLKVQPTLDSLRSDPRYIDLLRRVGLQT' A
#
# COMPACT_ATOMS: atom_id res chain seq x y z
N PHE A 1 -2.12 -8.05 1.00
CA PHE A 1 -2.21 -6.87 1.88
C PHE A 1 -1.40 -7.06 3.17
N SER A 2 -1.65 -8.10 3.98
CA SER A 2 -0.95 -8.32 5.26
C SER A 2 0.58 -8.34 5.17
N MET A 3 1.15 -8.94 4.12
CA MET A 3 2.60 -8.90 3.89
C MET A 3 3.13 -7.47 3.65
N ALA A 4 2.37 -6.63 2.93
CA ALA A 4 2.78 -5.25 2.70
C ALA A 4 2.85 -4.45 4.00
N ALA A 5 1.87 -4.65 4.90
CA ALA A 5 1.87 -4.04 6.23
C ALA A 5 3.11 -4.45 7.04
N ILE A 6 3.41 -5.75 7.09
CA ILE A 6 4.60 -6.27 7.82
C ILE A 6 5.88 -5.65 7.28
N TYR A 7 6.07 -5.61 5.96
CA TYR A 7 7.28 -5.01 5.39
C TYR A 7 7.34 -3.49 5.61
N ALA A 8 6.21 -2.79 5.57
CA ALA A 8 6.14 -1.36 5.84
C ALA A 8 6.54 -1.03 7.29
N GLU A 9 6.10 -1.84 8.27
CA GLU A 9 6.48 -1.70 9.68
C GLU A 9 7.97 -1.99 9.91
N LEU A 10 8.54 -2.93 9.15
CA LEU A 10 9.98 -3.22 9.17
C LEU A 10 10.84 -2.18 8.41
N GLY A 11 10.23 -1.12 7.86
CA GLY A 11 10.93 -0.12 7.05
C GLY A 11 11.39 -0.62 5.67
N ARG A 12 11.00 -1.83 5.29
CA ARG A 12 11.34 -2.51 4.03
C ARG A 12 10.38 -2.07 2.93
N LYS A 13 10.54 -0.82 2.49
CA LYS A 13 9.59 -0.15 1.59
C LYS A 13 9.44 -0.84 0.25
N ASP A 14 10.53 -1.30 -0.36
CA ASP A 14 10.48 -1.91 -1.70
C ASP A 14 9.70 -3.22 -1.70
N GLU A 15 9.89 -4.06 -0.68
CA GLU A 15 9.11 -5.27 -0.48
C GLU A 15 7.65 -4.97 -0.17
N ALA A 16 7.38 -3.93 0.63
CA ALA A 16 6.02 -3.48 0.89
C ALA A 16 5.30 -3.10 -0.41
N PHE A 17 5.95 -2.31 -1.29
CA PHE A 17 5.40 -1.95 -2.59
C PHE A 17 5.23 -3.14 -3.53
N ALA A 18 6.16 -4.09 -3.55
CA ALA A 18 6.02 -5.31 -4.34
C ALA A 18 4.75 -6.08 -3.96
N TRP A 19 4.45 -6.15 -2.66
CA TRP A 19 3.23 -6.79 -2.16
C TRP A 19 1.96 -5.96 -2.38
N LEU A 20 2.03 -4.63 -2.31
CA LEU A 20 0.90 -3.76 -2.68
C LEU A 20 0.55 -3.90 -4.16
N GLU A 21 1.54 -3.88 -5.04
CA GLU A 21 1.33 -4.05 -6.49
C GLU A 21 0.76 -5.43 -6.83
N LYS A 22 1.24 -6.48 -6.18
CA LYS A 22 0.66 -7.82 -6.31
C LYS A 22 -0.81 -7.82 -5.91
N ALA A 23 -1.12 -7.28 -4.74
CA ALA A 23 -2.49 -7.27 -4.23
C ALA A 23 -3.42 -6.34 -5.04
N TYR A 24 -2.90 -5.27 -5.66
CA TYR A 24 -3.63 -4.46 -6.63
C TYR A 24 -4.00 -5.27 -7.88
N ARG A 25 -3.04 -5.98 -8.49
CA ARG A 25 -3.28 -6.83 -9.68
C ARG A 25 -4.29 -7.93 -9.40
N GLU A 26 -4.25 -8.50 -8.21
CA GLU A 26 -5.18 -9.55 -7.75
C GLU A 26 -6.55 -8.99 -7.34
N ARG A 27 -6.76 -7.67 -7.38
CA ARG A 27 -7.98 -7.00 -6.88
C ARG A 27 -8.36 -7.46 -5.47
N SER A 28 -7.34 -7.58 -4.61
CA SER A 28 -7.50 -8.11 -3.26
C SER A 28 -8.47 -7.25 -2.44
N PRO A 29 -9.41 -7.87 -1.68
CA PRO A 29 -10.39 -7.13 -0.88
C PRO A 29 -9.76 -6.28 0.23
N GLY A 30 -8.49 -6.53 0.61
CA GLY A 30 -7.78 -5.75 1.63
C GLY A 30 -7.45 -4.30 1.24
N PHE A 31 -7.81 -3.86 0.03
CA PHE A 31 -7.60 -2.48 -0.43
C PHE A 31 -8.62 -1.47 0.12
N VAL A 32 -9.69 -1.93 0.77
CA VAL A 32 -10.73 -1.05 1.33
C VAL A 32 -10.16 -0.02 2.32
N ASP A 33 -9.17 -0.41 3.11
CA ASP A 33 -8.59 0.44 4.16
C ASP A 33 -7.22 1.04 3.76
N LEU A 34 -6.83 0.93 2.47
CA LEU A 34 -5.47 1.28 2.01
C LEU A 34 -5.04 2.68 2.45
N LYS A 35 -5.93 3.67 2.36
CA LYS A 35 -5.67 5.09 2.68
C LYS A 35 -5.57 5.38 4.19
N VAL A 36 -6.21 4.55 5.01
CA VAL A 36 -6.36 4.79 6.46
C VAL A 36 -5.53 3.84 7.32
N GLN A 37 -4.96 2.79 6.73
CA GLN A 37 -4.17 1.79 7.43
C GLN A 37 -2.90 2.39 8.10
N PRO A 38 -2.78 2.38 9.45
CA PRO A 38 -1.64 2.98 10.16
C PRO A 38 -0.30 2.30 9.86
N THR A 39 -0.31 0.98 9.59
CA THR A 39 0.91 0.24 9.27
C THR A 39 1.56 0.66 7.95
N LEU A 40 0.86 1.46 7.12
CA LEU A 40 1.38 2.03 5.88
C LEU A 40 1.84 3.49 6.04
N ASP A 41 1.85 4.04 7.25
CA ASP A 41 2.23 5.44 7.51
C ASP A 41 3.63 5.76 6.98
N SER A 42 4.56 4.82 7.08
CA SER A 42 5.93 4.94 6.55
C SER A 42 6.01 5.07 5.02
N LEU A 43 4.94 4.71 4.30
CA LEU A 43 4.83 4.76 2.85
C LEU A 43 4.11 6.01 2.35
N ARG A 44 3.39 6.75 3.21
CA ARG A 44 2.50 7.86 2.79
C ARG A 44 3.20 8.99 2.03
N SER A 45 4.47 9.25 2.34
CA SER A 45 5.28 10.27 1.67
C SER A 45 5.96 9.77 0.39
N ASP A 46 5.89 8.47 0.08
CA ASP A 46 6.51 7.88 -1.10
C ASP A 46 5.61 8.12 -2.34
N PRO A 47 6.16 8.64 -3.45
CA PRO A 47 5.39 8.89 -4.68
C PRO A 47 4.66 7.65 -5.21
N ARG A 48 5.18 6.44 -4.97
CA ARG A 48 4.55 5.18 -5.38
C ARG A 48 3.24 4.93 -4.64
N TYR A 49 3.14 5.35 -3.38
CA TYR A 49 1.90 5.22 -2.61
C TYR A 49 0.83 6.19 -3.14
N ILE A 50 1.22 7.41 -3.52
CA ILE A 50 0.33 8.40 -4.13
C ILE A 50 -0.19 7.90 -5.49
N ASP A 51 0.68 7.33 -6.35
CA ASP A 51 0.27 6.68 -7.61
C ASP A 51 -0.73 5.54 -7.37
N LEU A 52 -0.45 4.69 -6.38
CA LEU A 52 -1.32 3.58 -6.04
C LEU A 52 -2.71 4.05 -5.63
N LEU A 53 -2.81 5.06 -4.74
CA LEU A 53 -4.09 5.66 -4.33
C LEU A 53 -4.88 6.21 -5.52
N ARG A 54 -4.20 6.87 -6.47
CA ARG A 54 -4.85 7.35 -7.71
C ARG A 54 -5.43 6.19 -8.52
N ARG A 55 -4.66 5.12 -8.72
CA ARG A 55 -5.07 3.95 -9.50
C ARG A 55 -6.24 3.17 -8.92
N VAL A 56 -6.49 3.31 -7.61
CA VAL A 56 -7.62 2.69 -6.92
C VAL A 56 -8.76 3.67 -6.61
N GLY A 57 -8.68 4.92 -7.07
CA GLY A 57 -9.73 5.93 -6.87
C GLY A 57 -9.83 6.50 -5.46
N LEU A 58 -8.75 6.45 -4.66
CA LEU A 58 -8.72 6.95 -3.28
C LEU A 58 -7.98 8.30 -3.12
N GLN A 59 -7.45 8.86 -4.22
CA GLN A 59 -6.85 10.20 -4.23
C GLN A 59 -7.97 11.25 -4.18
N THR A 60 -7.99 12.05 -3.11
CA THR A 60 -8.90 13.19 -2.91
C THR A 60 -8.07 14.44 -2.71
#